data_AF-A0A8C8DEL3-F1
#
_entry.id   AF-A0A8C8DEL3-F1
#
_cell.length_a   1.000
_cell.length_b   1.000
_cell.length_c   1.000
_cell.angle_alpha   90.00
_cell.angle_beta   90.00
_cell.angle_gamma   90.00
#
_symmetry.space_group_name_H-M   'P 1'
#
loop_
_entity.id
_entity.type
_entity.pdbx_description
1 polymer ?
#
loop_
_entity_poly.entity_id
_entity_poly.type
_entity_poly.pdbx_seq_one_letter_code
_entity_poly.pdbx_strand_id
1 'polypeptide(L)' 'MLLTGCTVLFSVLLQAMSTPTEDWQRATSIYDFNATDIDGNLVSLEKYRYLRSILPRFALLVK' A
#
# COMPACT_ATOMS: atom_id res chain seq x y z
N MET A 1 -27.50 13.10 -31.13
CA MET A 1 -27.54 13.43 -29.67
C MET A 1 -27.80 12.21 -28.77
N LEU A 2 -28.48 11.14 -29.23
CA LEU A 2 -28.71 9.94 -28.38
C LEU A 2 -27.45 9.07 -28.16
N LEU A 3 -26.61 8.91 -29.20
CA LEU A 3 -25.40 8.05 -29.12
C LEU A 3 -24.37 8.53 -28.10
N THR A 4 -24.19 9.85 -27.97
CA THR A 4 -23.29 10.44 -26.97
C THR A 4 -23.78 10.26 -25.53
N GLY A 5 -25.09 10.12 -25.31
CA GLY A 5 -25.63 9.83 -23.98
C GLY A 5 -25.38 8.38 -23.55
N CYS A 6 -25.55 7.43 -24.48
CA CYS A 6 -25.30 6.02 -24.22
C CYS A 6 -23.83 5.74 -23.90
N THR A 7 -22.89 6.37 -24.61
CA THR A 7 -21.45 6.18 -24.35
C THR A 7 -21.03 6.74 -23.00
N VAL A 8 -21.57 7.88 -22.58
CA VAL A 8 -21.30 8.47 -21.26
C VAL A 8 -21.86 7.58 -20.15
N LEU A 9 -23.11 7.13 -20.28
CA LEU A 9 -23.73 6.20 -19.31
C LEU A 9 -22.96 4.89 -19.19
N PHE A 10 -22.55 4.31 -20.32
CA PHE A 10 -21.77 3.08 -20.36
C PHE A 10 -20.39 3.26 -19.70
N SER A 11 -19.73 4.40 -19.92
CA SER A 11 -18.42 4.71 -19.33
C SER A 11 -18.50 4.86 -17.80
N VAL A 12 -19.56 5.49 -17.29
CA VAL A 12 -19.82 5.63 -15.85
C VAL A 12 -20.11 4.26 -15.21
N LEU A 13 -20.95 3.44 -15.85
CA LEU A 13 -21.23 2.07 -15.40
C LEU A 13 -19.96 1.21 -15.37
N LEU A 14 -19.08 1.34 -16.36
CA LEU A 14 -17.84 0.58 -16.44
C LEU A 14 -16.85 0.95 -15.33
N GLN A 15 -16.76 2.23 -14.97
CA GLN A 15 -15.93 2.68 -13.84
C GLN A 15 -16.47 2.19 -12.48
N ALA A 16 -17.80 2.16 -12.32
CA ALA A 16 -18.44 1.66 -11.10
C ALA A 16 -18.26 0.14 -10.90
N MET A 17 -18.05 -0.61 -11.99
CA MET A 17 -17.79 -2.06 -11.98
C MET A 17 -16.30 -2.40 -11.91
N SER A 18 -15.41 -1.39 -11.85
CA SER A 18 -13.99 -1.66 -11.65
C SER A 18 -13.77 -2.25 -10.26
N THR A 19 -12.98 -3.33 -10.19
CA THR A 19 -12.63 -3.94 -8.92
C THR A 19 -11.85 -2.94 -8.07
N PRO A 20 -12.16 -2.80 -6.76
CA PRO A 20 -11.33 -2.02 -5.86
C PRO A 20 -9.88 -2.45 -6.01
N THR A 21 -9.00 -1.46 -6.19
CA THR A 21 -7.56 -1.71 -6.23
C THR A 21 -7.17 -2.41 -4.93
N GLU A 22 -6.51 -3.55 -5.06
CA GLU A 22 -6.10 -4.36 -3.91
C GLU A 22 -5.06 -3.57 -3.09
N ASP A 23 -4.98 -3.83 -1.78
CA ASP A 23 -4.14 -3.03 -0.88
C ASP A 23 -2.66 -3.01 -1.33
N TRP A 24 -2.17 -4.10 -1.91
CA TRP A 24 -0.81 -4.17 -2.45
C TRP A 24 -0.57 -3.27 -3.66
N GLN A 25 -1.62 -2.93 -4.42
CA GLN A 25 -1.54 -2.01 -5.56
C GLN A 25 -1.52 -0.55 -5.13
N ARG A 26 -2.01 -0.24 -3.92
CA ARG A 26 -2.06 1.11 -3.36
C ARG A 26 -0.91 1.41 -2.38
N ALA A 27 -0.29 0.36 -1.84
CA ALA A 27 0.80 0.50 -0.88
C ALA A 27 1.97 1.31 -1.47
N THR A 28 2.50 2.24 -0.67
CA THR A 28 3.66 3.06 -1.01
C THR A 28 4.94 2.51 -0.37
N SER A 29 4.78 1.65 0.63
CA SER A 29 5.87 1.05 1.37
C SER A 29 5.52 -0.35 1.86
N ILE A 30 6.55 -1.17 2.09
CA ILE A 30 6.40 -2.46 2.79
C ILE A 30 5.88 -2.29 4.22
N TYR A 31 6.02 -1.08 4.80
CA TYR A 31 5.57 -0.79 6.14
C TYR A 31 4.05 -0.56 6.23
N ASP A 32 3.37 -0.43 5.08
CA ASP A 32 1.91 -0.30 4.99
C ASP A 32 1.18 -1.63 5.23
N PHE A 33 1.92 -2.73 5.38
CA PHE A 33 1.38 -4.08 5.54
C PHE A 33 1.49 -4.60 6.98
N ASN A 34 0.71 -5.65 7.25
CA ASN A 34 0.79 -6.45 8.47
C ASN A 34 1.26 -7.87 8.12
N ALA A 35 1.87 -8.54 9.10
CA ALA A 35 2.24 -9.95 9.00
C ALA A 35 1.80 -10.69 10.26
N THR A 36 1.36 -11.92 10.12
CA THR A 36 1.16 -12.82 11.25
C THR A 36 2.52 -13.33 11.71
N ASP A 37 2.86 -13.11 12.98
CA ASP A 37 4.11 -13.60 13.56
C ASP A 37 4.03 -15.11 13.89
N ILE A 38 5.14 -15.65 14.40
CA ILE A 38 5.26 -17.07 14.78
C ILE A 38 4.35 -17.46 15.96
N ASP A 39 3.87 -16.48 16.71
CA ASP A 39 2.98 -16.64 17.86
C ASP A 39 1.51 -16.50 17.44
N GLY A 40 1.23 -16.21 16.16
CA GLY A 40 -0.11 -16.05 15.60
C GLY A 40 -0.69 -14.64 15.72
N ASN A 41 0.09 -13.65 16.16
CA ASN A 41 -0.38 -12.28 16.31
C ASN A 41 -0.23 -11.51 14.99
N LEU A 42 -1.23 -10.68 14.66
CA LEU A 42 -1.12 -9.76 13.53
C LEU A 42 -0.28 -8.54 13.95
N VAL A 43 0.90 -8.38 13.34
CA VAL A 43 1.87 -7.34 13.68
C VAL A 43 2.04 -6.39 12.49
N SER A 44 1.98 -5.08 12.77
CA SER A 44 2.26 -4.04 11.77
C SER A 44 3.75 -3.88 11.53
N LEU A 45 4.14 -3.83 10.25
CA LEU A 45 5.53 -3.64 9.85
C LEU A 45 6.04 -2.22 10.09
N GLU A 46 5.15 -1.23 10.28
CA GLU A 46 5.50 0.17 10.61
C GLU A 46 6.44 0.27 11.82
N LYS A 47 6.36 -0.67 12.77
CA LYS A 47 7.25 -0.77 13.94
C LYS A 47 8.75 -0.82 13.56
N TYR A 48 9.09 -1.29 12.36
CA TYR A 48 10.47 -1.43 11.90
C TYR A 48 11.01 -0.23 11.10
N ARG A 49 10.17 0.77 10.80
CA ARG A 49 10.51 1.92 9.92
C ARG A 49 11.68 2.76 10.45
N TYR A 50 11.83 2.88 11.76
CA TYR A 50 12.80 3.78 12.41
C TYR A 50 14.16 3.15 12.71
N LEU A 51 14.40 1.87 12.39
CA LEU A 51 15.69 1.23 12.63
C LEU A 51 16.83 1.86 11.81
N ARG A 52 16.51 2.55 10.70
CA ARG A 52 17.51 3.22 9.84
C ARG A 52 18.03 4.54 10.42
N SER A 53 17.25 5.27 11.23
CA SER A 53 17.65 6.61 11.73
C SER A 53 18.53 6.57 12.98
N ILE A 54 18.63 5.42 13.66
CA ILE A 54 19.46 5.22 14.87
C ILE A 54 20.88 4.73 14.50
N LEU A 55 21.09 4.32 13.24
CA LEU A 55 22.38 3.81 12.76
C LEU A 55 23.35 4.82 12.10
N PRO A 56 23.29 6.16 12.23
CA PRO A 56 24.43 6.97 11.79
C PRO A 56 25.63 6.84 12.75
N ARG A 57 25.43 6.34 13.99
CA ARG A 57 26.47 6.33 15.04
C ARG A 57 27.29 5.05 15.12
N PHE A 58 26.74 3.89 14.71
CA PHE A 58 27.51 2.64 14.69
C PHE A 58 28.50 2.55 13.51
N ALA A 59 28.16 3.17 12.38
CA ALA A 59 29.05 3.22 11.21
C ALA A 59 30.33 4.05 11.43
N LEU A 60 30.36 4.92 12.46
CA LEU A 60 31.51 5.77 12.78
C LEU A 60 32.50 5.13 13.76
N LEU A 61 32.17 3.98 14.38
CA LEU A 61 33.02 3.31 15.38
C LEU A 61 34.03 2.32 14.76
N VAL A 62 34.08 2.21 13.43
CA VAL A 62 35.02 1.34 12.69
C VAL A 62 35.93 2.19 11.80
N LYS A 63 36.36 3.36 12.27
CA LYS A 63 37.36 4.18 11.60
C LYS A 63 38.35 4.78 12.58
#